data_AF-A0A7C4NFL6-F1
#
_entry.id   AF-A0A7C4NFL6-F1
#
_cell.length_a   1.000
_cell.length_b   1.000
_cell.length_c   1.000
_cell.angle_alpha   90.00
_cell.angle_beta   90.00
_cell.angle_gamma   90.00
#
_symmetry.space_group_name_H-M   'P 1'
#
loop_
_entity.id
_entity.type
_entity.pdbx_description
1 polymer ?
#
loop_
_entity_poly.entity_id
_entity_poly.type
_entity_poly.pdbx_seq_one_letter_code
_entity_poly.pdbx_strand_id
1 'polypeptide(L)'
;MSGEDAWRELKRRYVDSWEPTERDIDWLTTLVAKLKMGGRWFLPAVGVTFEKVGPNHLRLESIETDKPFEALIIIEKTKKVGERAGIRVDVEAAADHILLDLRKLSKMGT
;
A
#
# COMPACT_ATOMS: atom_id res chain seq x y z
N MET A 1 16.58 15.36 -9.31
CA MET A 1 15.74 14.19 -9.61
C MET A 1 14.34 14.51 -9.11
N SER A 2 13.32 14.43 -9.96
CA SER A 2 11.95 14.71 -9.52
C SER A 2 11.46 13.57 -8.60
N GLY A 3 10.43 13.83 -7.78
CA GLY A 3 9.82 12.79 -6.94
C GLY A 3 9.25 11.62 -7.76
N GLU A 4 8.83 11.89 -9.00
CA GLU A 4 8.33 10.87 -9.93
C GLU A 4 9.45 9.95 -10.45
N ASP A 5 10.61 10.51 -10.78
CA ASP A 5 11.77 9.72 -11.22
C ASP A 5 12.27 8.81 -10.09
N ALA A 6 12.32 9.35 -8.86
CA ALA A 6 12.70 8.59 -7.67
C ALA A 6 11.72 7.43 -7.41
N TRP A 7 10.42 7.71 -7.51
CA TRP A 7 9.39 6.68 -7.35
C TRP A 7 9.47 5.60 -8.44
N ARG A 8 9.66 5.99 -9.71
CA ARG A 8 9.76 5.06 -10.83
C ARG A 8 10.92 4.08 -10.64
N GLU A 9 12.07 4.57 -10.20
CA GLU A 9 13.23 3.72 -9.95
C GLU A 9 13.02 2.78 -8.76
N LEU A 10 12.43 3.28 -7.67
CA LEU A 10 12.10 2.46 -6.50
C LEU A 10 11.07 1.37 -6.84
N LYS A 11 10.00 1.71 -7.56
CA LYS A 11 8.98 0.76 -8.00
C LYS A 11 9.59 -0.34 -8.84
N ARG A 12 10.41 0.01 -9.84
CA ARG A 12 11.12 -0.96 -10.67
C ARG A 12 11.96 -1.93 -9.84
N ARG A 13 12.70 -1.41 -8.86
CA ARG A 13 13.64 -2.18 -8.05
C ARG A 13 12.96 -3.08 -7.02
N TYR A 14 11.88 -2.62 -6.40
CA TYR A 14 11.31 -3.27 -5.21
C TYR A 14 9.92 -3.88 -5.41
N VAL A 15 9.18 -3.45 -6.42
CA VAL A 15 7.80 -3.89 -6.68
C VAL A 15 7.73 -4.71 -7.96
N ASP A 16 8.23 -4.17 -9.07
CA ASP A 16 8.05 -4.80 -10.39
C ASP A 16 8.87 -6.09 -10.51
N SER A 17 10.10 -6.10 -9.97
CA SER A 17 10.99 -7.26 -9.95
C SER A 17 10.63 -8.33 -8.91
N TRP A 18 9.70 -8.03 -8.00
CA TRP A 18 9.31 -8.91 -6.91
C TRP A 18 7.97 -9.58 -7.21
N GLU A 19 7.89 -10.89 -7.00
CA GLU A 19 6.65 -11.66 -7.14
C GLU A 19 6.21 -12.24 -5.79
N PRO A 20 4.90 -12.24 -5.50
CA PRO A 20 4.38 -12.83 -4.28
C PRO A 20 4.56 -14.35 -4.30
N THR A 21 4.93 -14.89 -3.14
CA THR A 21 4.98 -16.34 -2.92
C THR A 21 3.59 -16.88 -2.58
N GLU A 22 3.38 -18.20 -2.69
CA GLU A 22 2.15 -18.85 -2.23
C GLU A 22 1.86 -18.54 -0.75
N ARG A 23 2.90 -18.44 0.08
CA ARG A 23 2.75 -18.07 1.49
C ARG A 23 2.20 -16.64 1.65
N ASP A 24 2.61 -15.70 0.81
CA ASP A 24 2.10 -14.32 0.85
C ASP A 24 0.60 -14.29 0.48
N ILE A 25 0.21 -15.08 -0.52
CA ILE A 25 -1.17 -15.23 -1.00
C ILE A 25 -2.05 -15.85 0.09
N ASP A 26 -1.62 -16.97 0.68
CA ASP A 26 -2.33 -17.66 1.77
C ASP A 26 -2.50 -16.76 2.99
N TRP A 27 -1.44 -16.02 3.32
CA TRP A 27 -1.44 -15.10 4.45
C TRP A 27 -2.47 -13.99 4.26
N LEU A 28 -2.47 -13.31 3.10
CA LEU A 28 -3.42 -12.23 2.84
C LEU A 28 -4.86 -12.75 2.79
N THR A 29 -5.08 -13.90 2.16
CA THR A 29 -6.40 -14.55 2.10
C THR A 29 -6.93 -14.86 3.50
N THR A 30 -6.09 -15.43 4.36
CA THR A 30 -6.44 -15.74 5.74
C THR A 30 -6.72 -14.48 6.55
N LEU A 31 -5.91 -13.44 6.39
CA LEU A 31 -6.09 -12.16 7.05
C LEU A 31 -7.44 -11.53 6.67
N VAL A 32 -7.73 -11.44 5.37
CA VAL A 32 -8.98 -10.84 4.87
C VAL A 32 -10.18 -11.67 5.31
N ALA A 33 -10.11 -13.01 5.27
CA ALA A 33 -11.20 -13.87 5.73
C ALA A 33 -11.53 -13.67 7.22
N LYS A 34 -10.51 -13.41 8.06
CA LYS A 34 -10.68 -13.21 9.52
C LYS A 34 -11.14 -11.80 9.89
N LEU A 35 -10.90 -10.81 9.04
CA LEU A 35 -11.41 -9.46 9.27
C LEU A 35 -12.94 -9.44 9.12
N LYS A 36 -13.61 -8.82 10.10
CA LYS A 36 -15.01 -8.44 9.95
C LYS A 36 -15.14 -7.30 8.93
N MET A 37 -16.34 -7.12 8.38
CA MET A 37 -16.67 -5.93 7.60
C MET A 37 -16.46 -4.66 8.43
N GLY A 38 -15.82 -3.63 7.86
CA GLY A 38 -15.35 -2.43 8.55
C GLY A 38 -14.15 -2.68 9.49
N GLY A 39 -13.58 -3.89 9.47
CA GLY A 39 -12.38 -4.23 10.22
C GLY A 39 -11.15 -3.56 9.62
N ARG A 40 -10.27 -3.03 10.48
CA ARG A 40 -9.05 -2.32 10.09
C ARG A 40 -7.84 -3.23 10.26
N TRP A 41 -6.99 -3.28 9.25
CA TRP A 41 -5.67 -3.90 9.30
C TRP A 41 -4.61 -2.81 9.24
N PHE A 42 -3.98 -2.58 10.38
CA PHE A 42 -2.88 -1.65 10.54
C PHE A 42 -1.54 -2.35 10.35
N LEU A 43 -0.64 -1.72 9.61
CA LEU A 43 0.75 -2.11 9.37
C LEU A 43 1.69 -1.13 10.10
N PRO A 44 2.02 -1.35 11.38
CA PRO A 44 2.77 -0.38 12.18
C PRO A 44 4.14 -0.01 11.61
N ALA A 45 4.80 -0.95 10.93
CA ALA A 45 6.13 -0.74 10.38
C ALA A 45 6.20 0.37 9.32
N VAL A 46 5.08 0.63 8.63
CA VAL A 46 5.00 1.61 7.53
C VAL A 46 3.85 2.60 7.68
N GLY A 47 3.08 2.53 8.78
CA GLY A 47 1.99 3.45 9.06
C GLY A 47 0.77 3.32 8.14
N VAL A 48 0.59 2.17 7.46
CA VAL A 48 -0.49 1.96 6.48
C VAL A 48 -1.67 1.27 7.14
N THR A 49 -2.89 1.77 6.92
CA THR A 49 -4.13 1.15 7.38
C THR A 49 -5.04 0.79 6.21
N PHE A 50 -5.47 -0.46 6.14
CA PHE A 50 -6.53 -0.92 5.22
C PHE A 50 -7.81 -1.22 5.98
N GLU A 51 -8.95 -0.94 5.37
CA GLU A 51 -10.28 -1.33 5.85
C GLU A 51 -10.86 -2.43 4.96
N LYS A 52 -11.47 -3.46 5.56
CA LYS A 52 -12.27 -4.44 4.82
C LYS A 52 -13.64 -3.88 4.48
N VAL A 53 -13.84 -3.59 3.20
CA VAL A 53 -15.08 -3.01 2.65
C VAL A 53 -15.91 -4.02 1.84
N GLY A 54 -15.44 -5.26 1.70
CA GLY A 54 -16.17 -6.38 1.10
C GLY A 54 -15.52 -7.73 1.45
N PRO A 55 -16.15 -8.86 1.09
CA PRO A 55 -15.63 -10.20 1.43
C PRO A 55 -14.18 -10.42 1.00
N ASN A 56 -13.84 -10.01 -0.22
CA ASN A 56 -12.49 -10.06 -0.81
C ASN A 56 -12.07 -8.65 -1.25
N HIS A 57 -12.30 -7.64 -0.42
CA HIS A 57 -12.06 -6.25 -0.81
C HIS A 57 -11.51 -5.43 0.36
N LEU A 58 -10.30 -4.93 0.17
CA LEU A 58 -9.63 -3.96 1.03
C LEU A 58 -9.62 -2.58 0.38
N ARG A 59 -9.81 -1.55 1.19
CA ARG A 59 -9.63 -0.15 0.80
C ARG A 59 -8.56 0.46 1.69
N LEU A 60 -7.58 1.12 1.09
CA LEU A 60 -6.60 1.91 1.81
C LEU A 60 -7.31 3.09 2.48
N GLU A 61 -7.13 3.22 3.78
CA GLU A 61 -7.87 4.17 4.61
C GLU A 61 -6.98 5.33 5.08
N SER A 62 -5.79 5.04 5.58
CA SER A 62 -4.84 6.07 6.02
C SER A 62 -3.38 5.65 5.85
N ILE A 63 -2.51 6.65 5.78
CA ILE A 63 -1.05 6.50 5.82
C ILE A 63 -0.53 7.54 6.81
N GLU A 64 0.05 7.07 7.91
CA GLU A 64 0.60 7.90 8.98
C GLU A 64 2.06 7.50 9.19
N THR A 65 2.96 8.09 8.40
CA THR A 65 4.35 7.64 8.33
C THR A 65 5.32 8.77 8.00
N ASP A 66 6.54 8.68 8.51
CA ASP A 66 7.70 9.47 8.10
C ASP A 66 8.50 8.79 6.96
N LYS A 67 8.09 7.60 6.52
CA LYS A 67 8.72 6.79 5.47
C LYS A 67 7.79 6.57 4.27
N PRO A 68 7.49 7.63 3.50
CA PRO A 68 6.47 7.58 2.44
C PRO A 68 6.80 6.56 1.33
N PHE A 69 8.08 6.39 0.99
CA PHE A 69 8.49 5.42 -0.03
C PHE A 69 8.30 3.97 0.41
N GLU A 70 8.55 3.64 1.68
CA GLU A 70 8.32 2.29 2.19
C GLU A 70 6.83 1.96 2.23
N ALA A 71 6.00 2.92 2.66
CA ALA A 71 4.55 2.78 2.60
C ALA A 71 4.04 2.53 1.18
N LEU A 72 4.52 3.31 0.20
CA LEU A 72 4.17 3.13 -1.21
C LEU A 72 4.56 1.75 -1.75
N ILE A 73 5.77 1.27 -1.42
CA ILE A 73 6.24 -0.08 -1.82
C ILE A 73 5.32 -1.15 -1.22
N ILE A 74 4.98 -1.06 0.06
CA ILE A 74 4.09 -2.03 0.72
C ILE A 74 2.70 -2.01 0.11
N ILE A 75 2.14 -0.83 -0.14
CA ILE A 75 0.82 -0.68 -0.78
C ILE A 75 0.80 -1.37 -2.14
N GLU A 76 1.80 -1.13 -2.98
CA GLU A 76 1.88 -1.75 -4.31
C GLU A 76 2.12 -3.27 -4.23
N LYS A 77 2.93 -3.75 -3.28
CA LYS A 77 3.08 -5.19 -3.03
C LYS A 77 1.78 -5.83 -2.56
N THR A 78 1.05 -5.18 -1.65
CA THR A 78 -0.26 -5.64 -1.19
C THR A 78 -1.25 -5.74 -2.36
N LYS A 79 -1.21 -4.80 -3.31
CA LYS A 79 -1.99 -4.90 -4.56
C LYS A 79 -1.62 -6.12 -5.39
N LYS A 80 -0.32 -6.38 -5.62
CA LYS A 80 0.13 -7.57 -6.37
C LYS A 80 -0.29 -8.88 -5.68
N VAL A 81 -0.14 -8.97 -4.36
CA VAL A 81 -0.61 -10.14 -3.59
C VAL A 81 -2.13 -10.27 -3.70
N GLY A 82 -2.87 -9.16 -3.56
CA GLY A 82 -4.32 -9.12 -3.67
C GLY A 82 -4.82 -9.61 -5.02
N GLU A 83 -4.24 -9.13 -6.11
CA GLU A 83 -4.56 -9.58 -7.47
C GLU A 83 -4.42 -11.10 -7.63
N ARG A 84 -3.31 -11.67 -7.14
CA ARG A 84 -3.05 -13.11 -7.17
C ARG A 84 -3.98 -13.91 -6.25
N ALA A 85 -4.46 -13.30 -5.17
CA ALA A 85 -5.39 -13.90 -4.22
C ALA A 85 -6.87 -13.75 -4.59
N GLY A 86 -7.20 -13.02 -5.66
CA GLY A 86 -8.60 -12.67 -5.98
C GLY A 86 -9.21 -11.65 -5.00
N ILE A 87 -8.37 -10.82 -4.38
CA ILE A 87 -8.73 -9.77 -3.42
C ILE A 87 -8.50 -8.41 -4.07
N ARG A 88 -9.58 -7.62 -4.18
CA ARG A 88 -9.51 -6.24 -4.66
C ARG A 88 -8.87 -5.35 -3.60
N VAL A 89 -7.87 -4.55 -3.99
CA VAL A 89 -7.21 -3.58 -3.11
C VAL A 89 -7.30 -2.19 -3.74
N ASP A 90 -8.21 -1.36 -3.23
CA ASP A 90 -8.40 0.02 -3.71
C ASP A 90 -7.48 0.97 -2.94
N VAL A 91 -6.73 1.80 -3.68
CA VAL A 91 -5.72 2.72 -3.11
C VAL A 91 -5.99 4.19 -3.42
N GLU A 92 -7.13 4.48 -4.07
CA GLU A 92 -7.48 5.82 -4.57
C GLU A 92 -7.59 6.86 -3.44
N ALA A 93 -8.07 6.46 -2.25
CA ALA A 93 -8.16 7.36 -1.09
C ALA A 93 -6.79 7.83 -0.55
N ALA A 94 -5.69 7.11 -0.83
CA ALA A 94 -4.35 7.54 -0.44
C ALA A 94 -3.67 8.46 -1.44
N ALA A 95 -4.13 8.50 -2.70
CA ALA A 95 -3.54 9.39 -3.68
C ALA A 95 -3.61 10.85 -3.19
N ASP A 96 -4.73 11.23 -2.56
CA ASP A 96 -4.95 12.58 -2.03
C ASP A 96 -4.00 12.92 -0.86
N HIS A 97 -3.76 11.98 0.05
CA HIS A 97 -2.89 12.20 1.22
C HIS A 97 -1.39 12.13 0.88
N ILE A 98 -0.96 11.22 -0.01
CA ILE A 98 0.44 11.09 -0.43
C ILE A 98 0.88 12.29 -1.29
N LEU A 99 0.01 12.77 -2.19
CA LEU A 99 0.28 13.97 -2.99
C LEU A 99 0.48 15.21 -2.12
N LEU A 100 -0.26 15.32 -1.00
CA LEU A 100 -0.16 16.42 -0.05
C LEU A 100 1.22 16.50 0.62
N ASP A 101 1.79 15.37 1.04
CA ASP A 101 3.10 15.35 1.71
C ASP A 101 4.29 15.40 0.74
N LEU A 102 4.19 14.81 -0.46
CA LEU A 102 5.21 14.99 -1.50
C LEU A 102 5.34 16.47 -1.93
N ARG A 103 4.24 17.23 -1.95
CA ARG A 103 4.24 18.69 -2.18
C ARG A 103 4.84 19.49 -1.03
N LYS A 104 4.85 18.97 0.20
CA LYS A 104 5.55 19.62 1.33
C LYS A 104 7.04 19.35 1.28
N LEU A 105 7.43 18.12 0.95
CA LEU A 105 8.84 17.75 0.78
C LEU A 105 9.52 18.56 -0.34
N SER A 106 8.81 18.89 -1.42
CA SER A 106 9.35 19.76 -2.47
C SER A 106 9.48 21.24 -2.07
N LYS A 107 8.74 21.70 -1.07
CA LYS A 107 8.78 23.09 -0.56
C LYS A 107 9.79 23.32 0.56
N MET A 108 10.35 22.26 1.15
CA MET A 108 11.38 22.34 2.19
C MET A 108 12.81 22.33 1.64
N GLY A 109 12.97 22.21 0.32
CA GLY A 109 14.26 22.16 -0.38
C GLY A 109 14.68 23.46 -1.09
N THR A 110 14.12 24.62 -0.71
CA THR A 110 14.51 25.96 -1.20
C THR A 110 14.87 26.88 -0.06
#